data_AF-A0A7X8E1P0-F1
#
_entry.id   AF-A0A7X8E1P0-F1
#
_cell.length_a   1.000
_cell.length_b   1.000
_cell.length_c   1.000
_cell.angle_alpha   90.00
_cell.angle_beta   90.00
_cell.angle_gamma   90.00
#
_symmetry.space_group_name_H-M   'P 1'
#
loop_
_entity.id
_entity.type
_entity.pdbx_description
1 polymer ?
#
loop_
_entity_poly.entity_id
_entity_poly.type
_entity_poly.pdbx_seq_one_letter_code
_entity_poly.pdbx_strand_id
1 'polypeptide(L)' 'DHAKSLLKHSDHTIGEIATFSGFHSSSYFSQIFKKRVEMSPSDYRNSNLANE' A
#
# COMPACT_ATOMS: atom_id res chain seq x y z
N ASP A 1 2.56 9.55 -3.56
CA ASP A 1 2.31 8.71 -4.75
C ASP A 1 3.18 7.46 -4.85
N HIS A 2 4.43 7.45 -4.38
CA HIS A 2 5.32 6.28 -4.43
C HIS A 2 4.70 4.95 -3.92
N ALA A 3 4.07 4.97 -2.74
CA ALA A 3 3.41 3.79 -2.16
C ALA A 3 2.30 3.19 -3.05
N LYS A 4 1.52 4.03 -3.74
CA LYS A 4 0.46 3.57 -4.66
C LYS A 4 1.04 2.87 -5.88
N SER A 5 2.16 3.38 -6.39
CA SER A 5 2.88 2.78 -7.51
C SER A 5 3.43 1.40 -7.12
N LEU A 6 4.03 1.27 -5.95
CA LEU A 6 4.54 -0.01 -5.44
C LEU A 6 3.42 -1.02 -5.21
N LEU A 7 2.26 -0.59 -4.71
CA LEU A 7 1.10 -1.46 -4.55
C LEU A 7 0.49 -1.94 -5.89
N LYS A 8 0.72 -1.21 -6.98
CA LYS A 8 0.21 -1.51 -8.32
C LYS A 8 1.16 -2.32 -9.18
N HIS A 9 2.44 -1.98 -9.11
CA HIS A 9 3.46 -2.48 -10.04
C HIS A 9 4.47 -3.39 -9.36
N SER A 10 4.25 -3.79 -8.12
CA SER A 10 5.17 -4.65 -7.40
C SER A 10 4.43 -5.64 -6.50
N ASP A 11 5.02 -6.81 -6.34
CA ASP A 11 4.49 -7.86 -5.47
C ASP A 11 4.93 -7.73 -4.01
N HIS A 12 5.67 -6.68 -3.69
CA HIS A 12 6.15 -6.38 -2.35
C HIS A 12 5.03 -6.44 -1.32
N THR A 13 5.35 -6.99 -0.17
CA THR A 13 4.45 -7.02 0.97
C THR A 13 4.15 -5.61 1.46
N ILE A 14 3.01 -5.43 2.13
CA ILE A 14 2.64 -4.14 2.73
C ILE A 14 3.74 -3.63 3.69
N GLY A 15 4.46 -4.55 4.35
CA GLY A 15 5.60 -4.22 5.21
C GLY A 15 6.80 -3.66 4.45
N GLU A 16 7.18 -4.27 3.34
CA GLU A 16 8.25 -3.76 2.49
C GLU A 16 7.90 -2.40 1.89
N ILE A 17 6.66 -2.25 1.39
CA ILE A 17 6.18 -0.98 0.82
C ILE A 17 6.17 0.11 1.89
N ALA A 18 5.80 -0.21 3.13
CA ALA A 18 5.89 0.71 4.26
C ALA A 18 7.35 1.17 4.46
N THR A 19 8.29 0.22 4.53
CA THR A 19 9.73 0.51 4.66
C THR A 19 10.25 1.38 3.51
N PHE A 20 9.93 1.04 2.26
CA PHE A 20 10.33 1.81 1.08
C PHE A 20 9.72 3.22 1.05
N SER A 21 8.53 3.36 1.63
CA SER A 21 7.85 4.65 1.75
C SER A 21 8.31 5.48 2.95
N GLY A 22 9.32 5.03 3.70
CA GLY A 22 9.88 5.72 4.87
C GLY A 22 9.12 5.49 6.18
N PHE A 23 8.28 4.46 6.26
CA PHE A 23 7.56 4.09 7.47
C PHE A 23 8.25 2.93 8.19
N HIS A 24 8.41 3.07 9.50
CA HIS A 24 9.02 2.04 10.35
C HIS A 24 8.06 0.89 10.70
N SER A 25 6.76 1.05 10.43
CA SER A 25 5.74 0.06 10.79
C SER A 25 4.64 -0.01 9.74
N SER A 26 4.37 -1.23 9.27
CA SER A 26 3.30 -1.55 8.32
C SER A 26 1.91 -1.15 8.83
N SER A 27 1.65 -1.30 10.13
CA SER A 27 0.38 -0.90 10.77
C SER A 27 0.17 0.60 10.70
N TYR A 28 1.21 1.39 10.98
CA TYR A 28 1.15 2.85 10.92
C TYR A 28 1.01 3.34 9.48
N PHE A 29 1.77 2.75 8.56
CA PHE A 29 1.58 2.97 7.12
C PHE A 29 0.14 2.68 6.69
N SER A 30 -0.42 1.53 7.08
CA SER A 30 -1.78 1.13 6.70
C SER A 30 -2.84 2.10 7.22
N GLN A 31 -2.70 2.60 8.44
CA GLN A 31 -3.61 3.60 9.00
C GLN A 31 -3.54 4.93 8.23
N ILE A 32 -2.32 5.43 7.98
CA ILE A 32 -2.12 6.68 7.24
C ILE A 32 -2.56 6.55 5.79
N PHE A 33 -2.24 5.43 5.14
CA PHE A 33 -2.63 5.12 3.78
C PHE A 33 -4.15 5.05 3.67
N LYS A 34 -4.81 4.30 4.57
CA LYS A 34 -6.27 4.24 4.62
C LYS A 34 -6.90 5.61 4.86
N LYS A 35 -6.33 6.45 5.72
CA LYS A 35 -6.84 7.82 5.93
C LYS A 35 -6.70 8.70 4.69
N ARG A 36 -5.68 8.49 3.86
CA ARG A 36 -5.40 9.30 2.66
C ARG A 36 -6.09 8.78 1.39
N VAL A 37 -6.29 7.48 1.28
CA VAL A 37 -6.79 6.79 0.07
C VAL A 37 -8.19 6.20 0.31
N GLU A 38 -8.70 6.33 1.54
CA GLU A 38 -10.00 5.82 2.00
C GLU A 38 -10.17 4.30 1.89
N MET A 39 -9.09 3.58 1.60
CA MET A 39 -9.05 2.11 1.50
C MET A 39 -7.73 1.58 2.06
N SER A 40 -7.74 0.35 2.60
CA SER A 40 -6.51 -0.24 3.10
C SER A 40 -5.53 -0.50 1.94
N PRO A 41 -4.21 -0.51 2.19
CA PRO A 41 -3.25 -0.80 1.13
C PRO A 41 -3.43 -2.20 0.54
N SER A 42 -3.91 -3.17 1.33
CA SER A 42 -4.30 -4.50 0.85
C SER A 42 -5.52 -4.45 -0.08
N ASP A 43 -6.56 -3.69 0.28
CA ASP A 43 -7.73 -3.49 -0.58
C ASP A 43 -7.32 -2.79 -1.88
N TYR A 44 -6.47 -1.76 -1.81
CA TYR A 44 -5.93 -1.05 -2.97
C TYR A 44 -5.17 -2.00 -3.91
N ARG A 45 -4.38 -2.93 -3.37
CA ARG A 45 -3.68 -3.97 -4.16
C ARG A 45 -4.69 -4.91 -4.83
N ASN A 46 -5.67 -5.42 -4.08
CA ASN A 46 -6.68 -6.33 -4.58
C ASN A 46 -7.59 -5.69 -5.64
N SER A 47 -7.94 -4.42 -5.51
CA SER A 47 -8.73 -3.69 -6.51
C SER A 47 -8.03 -3.54 -7.86
N ASN A 48 -6.68 -3.59 -7.90
CA ASN A 48 -5.97 -3.62 -9.18
C ASN A 48 -5.90 -5.03 -9.77
N LEU A 49 -5.77 -6.07 -8.95
CA LEU A 49 -5.79 -7.47 -9.39
C LEU A 49 -7.15 -7.92 -9.96
N ALA A 50 -8.25 -7.28 -9.55
CA ALA A 50 -9.59 -7.61 -10.02
C ALA A 50 -9.95 -7.00 -11.40
N ASN A 51 -9.05 -6.21 -12.01
CA ASN A 51 -9.28 -5.53 -13.30
C ASN A 51 -8.39 -6.06 -14.44
N GLU A 52 -7.86 -7.28 -14.32
CA GLU A 52 -7.08 -7.96 -15.38
C GLU A 52 -7.69 -9.31 -15.74
#